data_AF-A0A5D2KNF1-F1
#
_entry.id   AF-A0A5D2KNF1-F1
#
_cell.length_a   1.000
_cell.length_b   1.000
_cell.length_c   1.000
_cell.angle_alpha   90.00
_cell.angle_beta   90.00
_cell.angle_gamma   90.00
#
_symmetry.space_group_name_H-M   'P 1'
#
loop_
_entity.id
_entity.type
_entity.pdbx_description
1 polymer ?
#
loop_
_entity_poly.entity_id
_entity_poly.type
_entity_poly.pdbx_seq_one_letter_code
_entity_poly.pdbx_strand_id
1 'polypeptide(L)'
;MAKGLDYAINTSEELKFVKEVAAATGVVLDPVYSGKAAYGMMKDMAENPKKWEGRKVLFVHTGGLLGLFDKVDQMAPLVGNWQRMDVNESIPRKEGIGKMF
;
A
#
# COMPACT_ATOMS: atom_id res chain seq x y z
N MET A 1 -13.29 -1.18 11.64
CA MET A 1 -12.43 -0.77 10.51
C MET A 1 -11.58 0.40 10.97
N ALA A 2 -10.29 0.43 10.62
CA ALA A 2 -9.49 1.65 10.81
C ALA A 2 -10.15 2.80 10.05
N LYS A 3 -10.43 3.91 10.73
CA LYS A 3 -10.94 5.13 10.09
C LYS A 3 -9.77 5.82 9.38
N GLY A 4 -9.65 5.59 8.08
CA GLY A 4 -8.85 6.44 7.20
C GLY A 4 -9.58 7.75 6.89
N LEU A 5 -8.94 8.64 6.13
CA LEU A 5 -9.52 9.94 5.74
C LEU A 5 -10.75 9.77 4.84
N ASP A 6 -10.64 8.90 3.82
CA ASP A 6 -11.72 8.50 2.94
C ASP A 6 -11.28 7.25 2.13
N TYR A 7 -12.12 6.81 1.18
CA TYR A 7 -11.76 5.82 0.18
C TYR A 7 -10.54 6.27 -0.63
N ALA A 8 -9.54 5.39 -0.72
CA ALA A 8 -8.29 5.62 -1.45
C ALA A 8 -7.51 6.90 -1.07
N ILE A 9 -7.90 7.64 -0.03
CA ILE A 9 -7.14 8.77 0.52
C ILE A 9 -6.28 8.25 1.67
N ASN A 10 -4.98 8.53 1.60
CA ASN A 10 -4.00 8.03 2.56
C ASN A 10 -3.45 9.15 3.44
N THR A 11 -3.12 8.80 4.69
CA THR A 11 -2.26 9.65 5.52
C THR A 11 -0.78 9.33 5.25
N SER A 12 0.11 10.24 5.61
CA SER A 12 1.56 10.03 5.51
C SER A 12 2.03 8.81 6.32
N GLU A 13 1.38 8.54 7.45
CA GLU A 13 1.68 7.40 8.31
C GLU A 13 1.28 6.07 7.65
N GLU A 14 0.12 6.03 6.98
CA GLU A 14 -0.31 4.83 6.25
C GLU A 14 0.66 4.50 5.10
N LEU A 15 1.11 5.52 4.35
CA LEU A 15 2.08 5.34 3.26
C LEU A 15 3.46 4.92 3.77
N LYS A 16 3.91 5.52 4.88
CA LYS A 16 5.16 5.12 5.53
C LYS A 16 5.08 3.67 6.05
N PHE A 17 3.96 3.28 6.64
CA PHE A 17 3.74 1.93 7.12
C PHE A 17 3.83 0.89 6.00
N VAL A 18 3.15 1.09 4.86
CA VAL A 18 3.23 0.11 3.76
C VAL A 18 4.65 -0.02 3.21
N LYS A 19 5.42 1.09 3.16
CA LYS A 19 6.84 1.06 2.80
C LYS A 19 7.67 0.28 3.81
N GLU A 20 7.41 0.44 5.10
CA GLU A 20 8.14 -0.26 6.18
C GLU A 20 7.86 -1.76 6.17
N VAL A 21 6.61 -2.17 5.99
CA VAL A 21 6.25 -3.59 5.85
C VAL A 21 6.96 -4.21 4.64
N ALA A 22 6.93 -3.54 3.49
CA ALA A 22 7.61 -4.01 2.29
C ALA A 22 9.12 -4.16 2.50
N ALA A 23 9.76 -3.16 3.12
CA ALA A 23 11.19 -3.18 3.41
C ALA A 23 11.58 -4.27 4.43
N ALA A 24 10.75 -4.51 5.44
CA ALA A 24 11.06 -5.46 6.51
C ALA A 24 10.75 -6.93 6.13
N THR A 25 9.77 -7.16 5.27
CA THR A 25 9.23 -8.52 5.02
C THR A 25 9.31 -8.98 3.57
N GLY A 26 9.54 -8.06 2.62
CA GLY A 26 9.40 -8.32 1.19
C GLY A 26 7.94 -8.43 0.71
N VAL A 27 6.96 -8.31 1.61
CA VAL A 27 5.53 -8.34 1.26
C VAL A 27 5.05 -6.92 0.98
N VAL A 28 4.59 -6.68 -0.25
CA VAL A 28 4.06 -5.39 -0.67
C VAL A 28 2.57 -5.33 -0.38
N LEU A 29 2.15 -4.38 0.44
CA LEU A 29 0.74 -4.11 0.71
C LEU A 29 0.28 -2.90 -0.10
N ASP A 30 -0.89 -3.00 -0.73
CA ASP A 30 -1.46 -1.87 -1.44
C ASP A 30 -1.95 -0.78 -0.46
N PRO A 31 -1.84 0.51 -0.81
CA PRO A 31 -2.21 1.59 0.09
C PRO A 31 -3.73 1.76 0.24
N VAL A 32 -4.57 1.13 -0.58
CA VAL A 32 -6.02 1.35 -0.57
C VAL A 32 -6.73 0.41 0.41
N TYR A 33 -6.36 -0.87 0.43
CA TYR A 33 -7.02 -1.93 1.19
C TYR A 33 -6.09 -2.66 2.15
N SER A 34 -5.17 -3.49 1.64
CA SER A 34 -4.35 -4.40 2.46
C SER A 34 -3.47 -3.60 3.42
N GLY A 35 -2.93 -2.47 2.97
CA GLY A 35 -2.14 -1.56 3.78
C GLY A 35 -2.94 -0.96 4.95
N LYS A 36 -4.16 -0.47 4.68
CA LYS A 36 -5.03 0.08 5.74
C LYS A 36 -5.48 -0.98 6.73
N ALA A 37 -5.78 -2.19 6.26
CA ALA A 37 -6.16 -3.31 7.11
C ALA A 37 -5.02 -3.72 8.04
N ALA A 38 -3.81 -3.90 7.50
CA ALA A 38 -2.62 -4.23 8.29
C ALA A 38 -2.24 -3.09 9.24
N TYR A 39 -2.31 -1.84 8.79
CA TYR A 39 -2.03 -0.67 9.62
C TYR A 39 -2.97 -0.60 10.83
N GLY A 40 -4.27 -0.78 10.60
CA GLY A 40 -5.27 -0.83 11.65
C GLY A 40 -5.05 -1.96 12.65
N MET A 41 -4.71 -3.16 12.15
CA MET A 41 -4.39 -4.31 12.99
C MET A 41 -3.17 -4.04 13.87
N MET A 42 -2.06 -3.57 13.27
CA MET A 42 -0.82 -3.28 13.99
C MET A 42 -1.00 -2.15 15.01
N LYS A 43 -1.80 -1.13 14.68
CA LYS A 43 -2.15 -0.05 15.61
C LYS A 43 -2.96 -0.56 16.80
N ASP A 44 -4.01 -1.36 16.57
CA ASP A 44 -4.80 -1.96 17.66
C ASP A 44 -3.95 -2.87 18.56
N MET A 45 -3.00 -3.62 17.97
CA MET A 45 -2.04 -4.43 18.70
C MET A 45 -1.10 -3.60 19.59
N ALA A 46 -0.58 -2.50 19.06
CA ALA A 46 0.29 -1.59 19.80
C ALA A 46 -0.46 -0.87 20.94
N GLU A 47 -1.71 -0.46 20.70
CA GLU A 47 -2.54 0.22 21.69
C GLU A 47 -3.11 -0.73 22.76
N ASN A 48 -3.31 -2.02 22.43
CA ASN A 48 -3.95 -3.00 23.32
C ASN A 48 -3.13 -4.29 23.51
N PRO A 49 -1.86 -4.24 23.95
CA PRO A 49 -0.95 -5.40 23.91
C PRO A 49 -1.48 -6.62 24.69
N LYS A 50 -2.12 -6.41 25.85
CA LYS A 50 -2.73 -7.49 26.65
C LYS A 50 -3.83 -8.27 25.92
N LYS A 51 -4.57 -7.61 25.02
CA LYS A 51 -5.62 -8.27 24.21
C LYS A 51 -5.02 -9.32 23.28
N TRP A 52 -3.80 -9.09 22.81
CA TRP A 52 -3.14 -9.87 21.76
C TRP A 52 -2.08 -10.83 22.29
N GLU A 53 -1.70 -10.72 23.56
CA GLU A 53 -0.72 -11.58 24.22
C GLU A 53 -1.06 -13.08 24.06
N GLY A 54 -0.07 -13.87 23.65
CA GLY A 54 -0.20 -15.31 23.42
C GLY A 54 -1.02 -15.73 22.20
N ARG A 55 -1.58 -14.79 21.41
CA ARG A 55 -2.37 -15.12 20.23
C ARG A 55 -1.50 -15.37 19.00
N LYS A 56 -1.88 -16.36 18.19
CA LYS A 56 -1.37 -16.53 16.82
C LYS A 56 -2.33 -15.84 15.87
N VAL A 57 -1.82 -14.91 15.07
CA VAL A 57 -2.63 -14.07 14.17
C VAL A 57 -2.25 -14.37 12.72
N LEU A 58 -3.25 -14.66 11.90
CA LEU A 58 -3.11 -14.80 10.45
C LEU A 58 -3.65 -13.55 9.77
N PHE A 59 -2.76 -12.80 9.12
CA PHE A 59 -3.18 -11.72 8.22
C PHE A 59 -3.38 -12.28 6.80
N VAL A 60 -4.56 -12.07 6.23
CA VAL A 60 -4.88 -12.51 4.87
C VAL A 60 -4.62 -11.35 3.91
N HIS A 61 -3.57 -11.47 3.11
CA HIS A 61 -3.28 -10.50 2.06
C HIS A 61 -4.17 -10.74 0.83
N THR A 62 -5.11 -9.84 0.57
CA THR A 62 -6.12 -9.99 -0.50
C THR A 62 -5.67 -9.45 -1.86
N GLY A 63 -4.39 -9.15 -2.04
CA GLY A 63 -3.85 -8.55 -3.28
C GLY A 63 -3.95 -7.03 -3.29
N GLY A 64 -4.24 -6.46 -4.47
CA GLY A 64 -4.39 -5.00 -4.66
C GLY A 64 -3.15 -4.28 -5.17
N LEU A 65 -2.08 -5.00 -5.54
CA LEU A 65 -0.78 -4.42 -5.93
C LEU A 65 -0.88 -3.28 -6.95
N LEU A 66 -1.80 -3.37 -7.92
CA LEU A 66 -2.00 -2.36 -8.95
C LEU A 66 -2.43 -0.99 -8.38
N GLY A 67 -3.02 -0.95 -7.18
CA GLY A 67 -3.37 0.29 -6.48
C GLY A 67 -2.17 1.17 -6.12
N LEU A 68 -0.93 0.67 -6.27
CA LEU A 68 0.27 1.49 -6.15
C LEU A 68 0.47 2.45 -7.32
N PHE A 69 -0.05 2.15 -8.52
CA PHE A 69 0.13 3.01 -9.69
C PHE A 69 -0.48 4.41 -9.47
N ASP A 70 -1.65 4.48 -8.85
CA ASP A 70 -2.33 5.73 -8.52
C ASP A 70 -1.62 6.52 -7.39
N LYS A 71 -0.68 5.88 -6.69
CA LYS A 71 0.03 6.45 -5.53
C LYS A 71 1.51 6.67 -5.76
N VAL A 72 2.00 6.50 -6.99
CA VAL A 72 3.44 6.65 -7.31
C VAL A 72 3.97 7.99 -6.82
N ASP A 73 3.28 9.11 -7.08
CA ASP A 73 3.78 10.44 -6.69
C ASP A 73 3.84 10.64 -5.17
N GLN A 74 2.96 9.98 -4.42
CA GLN A 74 2.94 10.02 -2.95
C GLN A 74 3.97 9.07 -2.34
N MET A 75 4.25 7.95 -3.01
CA MET A 75 5.18 6.93 -2.56
C MET A 75 6.63 7.24 -2.94
N ALA A 76 6.88 7.85 -4.11
CA ALA A 76 8.21 8.11 -4.65
C ALA A 76 9.15 8.83 -3.65
N PRO A 77 8.72 9.86 -2.90
CA PRO A 77 9.58 10.49 -1.89
C PRO A 77 9.97 9.57 -0.73
N LEU A 78 9.21 8.50 -0.48
CA LEU A 78 9.43 7.53 0.62
C LEU A 78 10.33 6.36 0.21
N VAL A 79 10.47 6.10 -1.09
CA VAL A 79 11.32 5.04 -1.65
C VAL A 79 12.60 5.68 -2.18
N GLY A 80 13.66 5.63 -1.37
CA GLY A 80 14.97 6.17 -1.75
C GLY A 80 15.55 5.45 -2.98
N ASN A 81 16.36 6.19 -3.76
CA ASN A 81 17.04 5.71 -4.97
C ASN A 81 16.12 5.13 -6.06
N TRP A 82 14.84 5.52 -6.07
CA TRP A 82 13.95 5.17 -7.17
C TRP A 82 14.16 6.11 -8.36
N GLN A 83 14.24 5.51 -9.55
CA GLN A 83 14.14 6.24 -10.81
C GLN A 83 13.01 5.60 -11.62
N ARG A 84 12.16 6.44 -12.22
CA ARG A 84 11.17 5.94 -13.16
C ARG A 84 11.92 5.32 -14.34
N MET A 85 11.58 4.09 -14.68
CA MET A 85 12.17 3.44 -15.84
C MET A 85 11.54 4.07 -17.09
N ASP A 86 12.36 4.72 -17.90
CA ASP A 86 11.95 5.21 -19.21
C ASP A 86 11.83 4.01 -20.16
N VAL A 87 10.60 3.58 -20.40
CA VAL A 87 10.32 2.53 -21.38
C VAL A 87 10.11 3.21 -22.72
N ASN A 88 11.05 3.03 -23.64
CA ASN A 88 10.95 3.57 -25.00
C ASN A 88 9.75 2.87 -25.70
N GLU A 89 8.67 3.61 -25.96
CA GLU A 89 7.48 3.06 -26.63
C GLU A 89 7.82 2.78 -28.10
N SER A 90 8.27 1.55 -28.41
CA SER A 90 8.47 1.07 -29.78
C SER A 90 7.14 0.77 -30.49
N ILE A 91 6.02 0.79 -29.76
CA ILE A 91 4.66 0.55 -30.26
C ILE A 91 3.78 1.70 -29.76
N PRO A 92 3.28 2.58 -30.64
CA PRO A 92 2.37 3.65 -30.25
C PRO A 92 1.11 3.09 -29.59
N ARG A 93 0.73 3.62 -28.44
CA ARG A 93 -0.61 3.36 -27.88
C ARG A 93 -1.65 3.84 -28.90
N LYS A 94 -2.50 2.93 -29.39
CA LYS A 94 -3.68 3.32 -30.16
C LYS A 94 -4.61 4.09 -29.21
N GLU A 95 -4.71 5.40 -29.40
CA GLU A 95 -5.73 6.19 -28.72
C GLU A 95 -7.12 5.63 -29.05
N GLY A 96 -7.92 5.31 -28.03
CA GLY A 96 -9.33 4.93 -28.19
C GLY A 96 -9.74 3.54 -27.66
N ILE A 97 -8.82 2.70 -27.20
CA ILE A 97 -9.18 1.41 -26.57
C ILE A 97 -8.64 1.39 -25.13
N GLY A 98 -9.31 2.10 -24.23
CA GLY A 98 -8.83 2.16 -22.84
C GLY A 98 -9.46 3.23 -21.96
N LYS A 99 -10.75 3.53 -22.11
CA LYS A 99 -11.52 3.96 -20.93
C LYS A 99 -11.91 2.69 -20.18
N MET A 100 -11.04 2.25 -19.29
CA MET A 100 -11.40 1.32 -18.22
C MET A 100 -11.24 2.10 -16.91
N PHE A 101 -12.40 2.57 -16.42
CA PHE A 101 -12.69 3.15 -15.11
C PHE A 101 -11.86 4.36 -14.67
#